data_AF-A0A7C7ERT0-F1
#
_entry.id   AF-A0A7C7ERT0-F1
#
_cell.length_a   1.000
_cell.length_b   1.000
_cell.length_c   1.000
_cell.angle_alpha   90.00
_cell.angle_beta   90.00
_cell.angle_gamma   90.00
#
_symmetry.space_group_name_H-M   'P 1'
#
loop_
_entity.id
_entity.type
_entity.pdbx_description
1 polymer ?
#
loop_
_entity_poly.entity_id
_entity_poly.type
_entity_poly.pdbx_seq_one_letter_code
_entity_poly.pdbx_strand_id
1 'polypeptide(L)' 'MNKNNFPFKKRENPMDVRATTAEEEDVPVRVKYTATMERELRKRVKIAAIKRGIVFSQYIEEAVIEKLDREGF' A
#
# COMPACT_ATOMS: atom_id res chain seq x y z
N MET A 1 -27.75 22.20 15.53
CA MET A 1 -28.39 20.86 15.40
C MET A 1 -27.41 19.81 15.91
N ASN A 2 -27.49 19.46 17.20
CA ASN A 2 -26.57 18.52 17.86
C ASN A 2 -27.08 17.08 17.69
N LYS A 3 -26.33 16.25 16.97
CA LYS A 3 -26.69 14.85 16.62
C LYS A 3 -26.20 13.80 17.63
N ASN A 4 -26.14 14.09 18.92
CA ASN A 4 -25.64 13.14 19.92
C ASN A 4 -26.67 12.84 21.02
N ASN A 5 -27.90 12.46 20.62
CA ASN A 5 -28.91 11.96 21.54
C ASN A 5 -29.14 10.46 21.33
N PHE A 6 -28.14 9.64 21.70
CA PHE A 6 -28.32 8.19 21.82
C PHE A 6 -28.28 7.83 23.32
N PRO A 7 -29.29 7.11 23.86
CA PRO A 7 -29.39 6.80 25.29
C PRO A 7 -28.38 5.75 25.78
N PHE A 8 -27.52 5.25 24.89
CA PHE A 8 -26.48 4.29 25.21
C PHE A 8 -25.11 4.96 25.13
N LYS A 9 -24.40 5.00 26.26
CA LYS A 9 -22.96 5.31 26.28
C LYS A 9 -22.24 4.29 25.39
N LYS A 10 -21.40 4.77 24.45
CA LYS A 10 -20.50 3.90 23.70
C LYS A 10 -19.68 3.11 24.73
N ARG A 11 -19.77 1.79 24.68
CA ARG A 11 -18.91 0.92 25.49
C ARG A 11 -17.48 1.12 24.99
N GLU A 12 -16.62 1.64 25.86
CA GLU A 12 -15.19 1.70 25.57
C GLU A 12 -14.68 0.25 25.51
N ASN A 13 -14.05 -0.10 24.40
CA ASN A 13 -13.45 -1.42 24.23
C ASN A 13 -12.10 -1.42 24.94
N PRO A 14 -11.88 -2.24 25.97
CA PRO A 14 -10.60 -2.31 26.68
C PRO A 14 -9.46 -2.91 25.84
N MET A 15 -9.74 -3.32 24.60
CA MET A 15 -8.75 -3.75 23.59
C MET A 15 -8.56 -2.74 22.46
N ASP A 16 -9.03 -1.49 22.62
CA ASP A 16 -8.68 -0.44 21.66
C ASP A 16 -7.22 0.01 21.89
N VAL A 17 -6.28 -0.83 21.45
CA VAL A 17 -4.81 -0.60 21.54
C VAL A 17 -4.36 0.56 20.64
N ARG A 18 -5.29 1.32 20.03
CA ARG A 18 -4.97 2.47 19.18
C ARG A 18 -4.40 3.68 19.94
N ALA A 19 -4.39 3.65 21.28
CA ALA A 19 -4.01 4.80 22.08
C ALA A 19 -2.58 4.79 22.64
N THR A 20 -1.76 3.75 22.42
CA THR A 20 -0.38 3.72 22.94
C THR A 20 0.61 3.06 22.00
N THR A 21 1.63 3.84 21.62
CA THR A 21 2.93 3.48 21.06
C THR A 21 2.95 2.72 19.72
N ALA A 22 3.09 3.47 18.63
CA ALA A 22 4.01 3.09 17.57
C ALA A 22 4.88 4.33 17.33
N GLU A 23 6.17 4.21 17.63
CA GLU A 23 7.19 5.13 17.15
C GLU A 23 6.98 5.28 15.64
N GLU A 24 6.94 6.52 15.15
CA GLU A 24 7.01 6.82 13.74
C GLU A 24 8.41 6.42 13.28
N GLU A 25 8.64 5.12 13.07
CA GLU A 25 9.68 4.70 12.14
C GLU A 25 9.41 5.43 10.83
N ASP A 26 10.44 6.05 10.25
CA ASP A 26 10.42 6.69 8.92
C ASP A 26 10.04 5.65 7.86
N VAL A 27 8.78 5.22 7.84
CA VAL A 27 8.25 4.41 6.77
C VAL A 27 8.27 5.33 5.56
N PRO A 28 9.09 5.05 4.53
CA PRO A 28 9.18 5.92 3.36
C PRO A 28 7.76 6.11 2.85
N VAL A 29 7.34 7.38 2.77
CA VAL A 29 5.97 7.75 2.39
C VAL A 29 5.68 7.10 1.04
N ARG A 30 4.91 6.01 1.06
CA ARG A 30 4.55 5.26 -0.16
C ARG A 30 3.69 6.15 -1.03
N VAL A 31 4.31 6.78 -2.02
CA VAL A 31 3.61 7.56 -3.04
C VAL A 31 2.80 6.58 -3.90
N LYS A 32 1.49 6.82 -3.98
CA LYS A 32 0.61 6.01 -4.83
C LYS A 32 0.72 6.49 -6.27
N TYR A 33 1.04 5.59 -7.18
CA TYR A 33 1.07 5.86 -8.62
C TYR A 33 -0.11 5.20 -9.32
N THR A 34 -0.73 5.92 -10.24
CA THR A 34 -1.74 5.39 -11.16
C THR A 34 -1.16 5.44 -12.57
N ALA A 35 -1.09 4.28 -13.22
CA ALA A 35 -0.59 4.16 -14.59
C ALA A 35 -1.53 3.31 -15.45
N THR A 36 -1.69 3.70 -16.70
CA THR A 36 -2.39 2.90 -17.71
C THR A 36 -1.40 1.92 -18.33
N MET A 37 -1.86 0.70 -18.59
CA MET A 37 -1.06 -0.35 -19.21
C MET A 37 -1.97 -1.20 -20.09
N GLU A 38 -1.44 -1.63 -21.23
CA GLU A 38 -2.15 -2.54 -22.13
C GLU A 38 -2.55 -3.84 -21.42
N ARG A 39 -3.71 -4.39 -21.79
CA ARG A 39 -4.28 -5.58 -21.15
C ARG A 39 -3.36 -6.80 -21.25
N GLU A 40 -2.74 -7.01 -22.41
CA GLU A 40 -1.86 -8.16 -22.63
C GLU A 40 -0.58 -8.04 -21.82
N LEU A 41 0.05 -6.87 -21.85
CA LEU A 41 1.22 -6.57 -21.03
C LEU A 41 0.92 -6.78 -19.53
N ARG A 42 -0.24 -6.30 -19.05
CA ARG A 42 -0.68 -6.52 -17.66
C ARG A 42 -0.73 -7.99 -17.26
N LYS A 43 -1.24 -8.85 -18.15
CA LYS A 43 -1.29 -10.30 -17.88
C LYS A 43 0.11 -10.89 -17.77
N ARG A 44 1.00 -10.54 -18.70
CA ARG A 44 2.39 -11.04 -18.72
C ARG A 44 3.15 -10.64 -17.46
N VAL A 45 3.04 -9.37 -17.05
CA VAL A 45 3.67 -8.86 -15.83
C VAL A 45 3.12 -9.57 -14.58
N LYS A 46 1.80 -9.78 -14.49
CA LYS A 46 1.22 -10.54 -13.36
C LYS A 46 1.74 -11.97 -13.28
N ILE A 47 1.84 -12.67 -14.40
CA ILE A 47 2.38 -14.03 -14.44
C ILE A 47 3.86 -14.02 -14.02
N ALA A 48 4.65 -13.04 -14.48
CA ALA A 48 6.06 -12.91 -14.10
C ALA A 48 6.24 -12.64 -12.61
N ALA A 49 5.41 -11.77 -12.01
CA ALA A 49 5.41 -11.50 -10.57
C ALA A 49 5.12 -12.77 -9.76
N ILE A 50 4.10 -13.54 -10.15
CA ILE A 50 3.74 -14.81 -9.50
C ILE A 50 4.88 -15.83 -9.63
N LYS A 51 5.51 -15.94 -10.80
CA LYS A 51 6.66 -16.85 -11.01
C LYS A 51 7.86 -16.52 -10.13
N ARG A 52 8.06 -15.23 -9.81
CA ARG A 52 9.10 -14.77 -8.87
C ARG A 52 8.67 -14.86 -7.40
N GLY A 53 7.41 -15.17 -7.11
CA GLY A 53 6.89 -15.23 -5.74
C GLY A 53 6.73 -13.87 -5.05
N ILE A 54 6.70 -12.77 -5.82
CA ILE A 54 6.62 -11.41 -5.29
C ILE A 54 5.30 -10.73 -5.62
N VAL A 55 4.96 -9.69 -4.86
CA VAL A 55 3.74 -8.90 -5.08
C VAL A 55 3.87 -8.10 -6.38
N PHE A 56 2.76 -7.94 -7.10
CA PHE A 56 2.72 -7.22 -8.37
C PHE A 56 3.28 -5.78 -8.29
N SER A 57 3.01 -5.05 -7.20
CA SER A 57 3.56 -3.71 -6.99
C SER A 57 5.08 -3.72 -6.85
N GLN A 58 5.61 -4.62 -6.03
CA GLN A 58 7.04 -4.80 -5.82
C GLN A 58 7.75 -5.18 -7.12
N TYR A 59 7.15 -6.07 -7.92
CA TYR A 59 7.69 -6.42 -9.24
C TYR A 59 7.84 -5.20 -10.15
N ILE A 60 6.88 -4.28 -10.12
CA ILE A 60 6.94 -3.04 -10.90
C ILE A 60 8.02 -2.12 -10.36
N GLU A 61 8.13 -1.96 -9.04
CA GLU A 61 9.16 -1.14 -8.40
C GLU A 61 10.56 -1.62 -8.77
N GLU A 62 10.84 -2.92 -8.63
CA GLU A 62 12.12 -3.52 -9.03
C GLU A 62 12.41 -3.32 -10.52
N ALA A 63 11.43 -3.50 -11.39
CA ALA A 63 11.59 -3.30 -12.83
C ALA A 63 11.86 -1.83 -13.21
N VAL A 64 11.28 -0.87 -12.47
CA VAL A 64 11.53 0.56 -12.66
C VAL A 64 12.94 0.92 -12.19
N ILE A 65 13.37 0.42 -11.03
CA ILE A 65 14.73 0.63 -10.51
C ILE A 65 15.76 0.09 -11.50
N GLU A 66 15.60 -1.16 -11.96
CA GLU A 66 16.51 -1.77 -12.94
C GLU A 66 16.59 -0.96 -14.25
N LYS A 67 15.46 -0.37 -14.66
CA LYS A 67 15.42 0.49 -15.83
C LYS A 67 16.17 1.81 -15.60
N LEU A 68 15.95 2.47 -14.47
CA LEU A 68 16.61 3.74 -14.13
C LEU A 68 18.12 3.55 -14.00
N ASP A 69 18.57 2.49 -13.33
CA ASP A 69 19.99 2.13 -13.20
C ASP A 69 20.65 1.93 -14.57
N ARG A 70 19.93 1.33 -15.52
CA ARG A 70 20.41 1.11 -16.89
C ARG A 70 20.47 2.39 -17.71
N GLU A 71 19.50 3.29 -17.52
CA GLU A 71 19.42 4.57 -18.24
C GLU A 71 20.29 5.66 -17.59
N GLY A 72 20.83 5.41 -16.39
CA GLY A 72 21.71 6.32 -15.66
C GLY A 72 20.98 7.48 -14.98
N PHE A 73 19.73 7.24 -14.56
CA PHE A 73 18.92 8.18 -13.77
C PHE A 73 19.09 7.98 -12.27
#